data_AF-A0A915JC63-F1
#
_entry.id   AF-A0A915JC63-F1
#
_cell.length_a   1.000
_cell.length_b   1.000
_cell.length_c   1.000
_cell.angle_alpha   90.00
_cell.angle_beta   90.00
_cell.angle_gamma   90.00
#
_symmetry.space_group_name_H-M   'P 1'
#
loop_
_entity.id
_entity.type
_entity.pdbx_description
1 polymer ?
#
loop_
_entity_poly.entity_id
_entity_poly.type
_entity_poly.pdbx_seq_one_letter_code
_entity_poly.pdbx_strand_id
1 'polypeptide(L)'
;MSYDDLASSRGVFDCTYRIVNAPAANTIDKGTNVKLPILMPRAQGIVHFLTTTSIVSTSIHLTMMPNINKGYTLGIYLSLLFFNLDVIPANFSDICKSAGFIMELIYIGDDGMPPDTDPIIVEAFSQPMVIDIDTHFVCAISSVLIPLMGKQPTEQGYSSWWSSCCKAAEGRFNFLAAVLISLQPPRKQAGTIYSGIMGSFVLHKAVFTALVDYRRAHSDKVSDFIDVTLALLKNTGMTHFVLIDKYLVTPNQPALMSEKAKPHIDNLIQAYTYLKGVADDQKNYLKFLKSDDELGVFNQQKFKNVRAIAYHSAIKKEPSLSNYSNVDTCRENTDRRS
;
A
#
# COMPACT_ATOMS: atom_id res chain seq x y z
N MET A 1 3.52 -20.14 -26.66
CA MET A 1 2.32 -19.30 -26.62
C MET A 1 2.35 -18.45 -27.87
N SER A 2 1.39 -18.60 -28.77
CA SER A 2 1.30 -17.85 -30.04
C SER A 2 0.56 -16.52 -29.86
N TYR A 3 0.43 -15.74 -30.93
CA TYR A 3 -0.48 -14.57 -30.96
C TYR A 3 -1.94 -15.00 -30.72
N ASP A 4 -2.35 -16.14 -31.27
CA ASP A 4 -3.73 -16.65 -31.13
C ASP A 4 -4.06 -17.09 -29.70
N ASP A 5 -3.06 -17.60 -28.96
CA ASP A 5 -3.18 -17.86 -27.51
C ASP A 5 -3.37 -16.56 -26.70
N LEU A 6 -2.83 -15.44 -27.18
CA LEU A 6 -2.95 -14.11 -26.55
C LEU A 6 -4.30 -13.47 -26.84
N ALA A 7 -4.79 -13.60 -28.08
CA ALA A 7 -6.09 -13.06 -28.51
C ALA A 7 -7.30 -13.88 -28.00
N SER A 8 -7.08 -15.10 -27.52
CA SER A 8 -8.11 -15.99 -26.96
C SER A 8 -8.16 -16.03 -25.43
N SER A 9 -7.25 -15.36 -24.73
CA SER A 9 -7.27 -15.30 -23.26
C SER A 9 -8.48 -14.50 -22.76
N ARG A 10 -9.26 -15.07 -21.83
CA ARG A 10 -10.20 -14.29 -21.02
C ARG A 10 -9.41 -13.21 -20.27
N GLY A 11 -9.98 -12.01 -20.15
CA GLY A 11 -9.35 -10.87 -19.50
C GLY A 11 -8.75 -11.23 -18.14
N VAL A 12 -7.50 -10.86 -17.94
CA VAL A 12 -6.63 -11.46 -16.91
C VAL A 12 -6.85 -10.80 -15.54
N PHE A 13 -7.53 -9.66 -15.52
CA PHE A 13 -7.83 -8.86 -14.34
C PHE A 13 -9.32 -8.63 -14.16
N ASP A 14 -9.76 -8.70 -12.90
CA ASP A 14 -11.17 -8.59 -12.54
C ASP A 14 -11.59 -7.10 -12.37
N CYS A 15 -12.84 -6.78 -12.69
CA CYS A 15 -13.27 -5.41 -12.97
C CYS A 15 -13.51 -4.54 -11.73
N THR A 16 -12.56 -3.68 -11.35
CA THR A 16 -12.77 -2.29 -10.84
C THR A 16 -11.42 -1.63 -10.53
N TYR A 17 -11.31 -0.31 -10.69
CA TYR A 17 -10.03 0.42 -10.51
C TYR A 17 -10.20 1.79 -9.87
N ARG A 18 -9.24 2.15 -9.02
CA ARG A 18 -8.92 3.55 -8.68
C ARG A 18 -7.43 3.78 -8.95
N ILE A 19 -7.10 4.87 -9.66
CA ILE A 19 -5.74 5.14 -10.12
C ILE A 19 -4.80 5.47 -8.95
N VAL A 20 -3.68 4.73 -8.88
CA VAL A 20 -2.59 4.94 -7.93
C VAL A 20 -1.26 5.00 -8.70
N ASN A 21 -0.73 6.21 -8.86
CA ASN A 21 0.55 6.46 -9.51
C ASN A 21 1.60 6.90 -8.47
N ALA A 22 2.71 6.18 -8.35
CA ALA A 22 4.03 6.67 -7.93
C ALA A 22 5.09 5.56 -8.11
N PRO A 23 6.30 5.86 -8.62
CA PRO A 23 7.45 4.98 -8.44
C PRO A 23 7.98 5.09 -6.99
N ALA A 24 8.47 3.99 -6.43
CA ALA A 24 9.14 4.02 -5.12
C ALA A 24 10.52 4.69 -5.26
N ALA A 25 10.80 5.68 -4.42
CA ALA A 25 12.15 6.22 -4.28
C ALA A 25 13.00 5.27 -3.42
N ASN A 26 13.95 4.59 -4.04
CA ASN A 26 14.93 3.73 -3.34
C ASN A 26 15.74 4.53 -2.33
N THR A 27 15.41 4.45 -1.03
CA THR A 27 16.29 4.91 0.08
C THR A 27 15.92 4.23 1.41
N ILE A 28 16.45 3.03 1.63
CA ILE A 28 16.93 2.62 2.95
C ILE A 28 18.42 2.33 2.78
N ASP A 29 19.26 3.01 3.56
CA ASP A 29 20.68 2.67 3.65
C ASP A 29 20.81 1.28 4.27
N LYS A 30 21.19 0.30 3.44
CA LYS A 30 21.50 -1.06 3.89
C LYS A 30 22.82 -1.06 4.68
N GLY A 31 22.75 -0.70 5.96
CA GLY A 31 23.93 -0.64 6.82
C GLY A 31 23.67 -0.26 8.29
N THR A 32 22.55 0.38 8.61
CA THR A 32 22.21 0.77 9.98
C THR A 32 21.13 -0.15 10.58
N ASN A 33 21.47 -0.82 11.68
CA ASN A 33 20.51 -1.54 12.52
C ASN A 33 19.57 -0.54 13.22
N VAL A 34 18.50 -0.13 12.55
CA VAL A 34 17.54 0.84 13.11
C VAL A 34 16.64 0.11 14.11
N LYS A 35 16.70 0.54 15.38
CA LYS A 35 15.80 0.10 16.44
C LYS A 35 14.37 0.55 16.15
N LEU A 36 13.42 -0.38 16.26
CA LEU A 36 11.99 -0.15 16.16
C LEU A 36 11.35 -0.48 17.52
N PRO A 37 11.00 0.52 18.35
CA PRO A 37 10.23 0.28 19.55
C PRO A 37 8.81 -0.18 19.17
N ILE A 38 8.40 -1.34 19.68
CA ILE A 38 7.09 -1.94 19.42
C ILE A 38 6.32 -2.01 20.75
N LEU A 39 5.26 -1.21 20.87
CA LEU A 39 4.38 -1.24 22.03
C LEU A 39 3.43 -2.45 21.93
N MET A 40 3.43 -3.31 22.94
CA MET A 40 2.58 -4.50 23.01
C MET A 40 1.90 -4.59 24.39
N PRO A 41 0.69 -5.16 24.51
CA PRO A 41 0.15 -5.52 25.82
C PRO A 41 1.02 -6.59 26.48
N ARG A 42 1.20 -6.50 27.80
CA ARG A 42 1.91 -7.50 28.60
C ARG A 42 1.09 -8.78 28.81
N ALA A 43 -0.23 -8.65 28.98
CA ALA A 43 -1.14 -9.77 29.13
C ALA A 43 -1.40 -10.47 27.78
N GLN A 44 -1.42 -11.80 27.79
CA GLN A 44 -1.92 -12.61 26.68
C GLN A 44 -3.37 -13.00 26.97
N GLY A 45 -4.32 -12.38 26.25
CA GLY A 45 -5.75 -12.60 26.45
C GLY A 45 -6.56 -11.31 26.27
N ILE A 46 -7.60 -11.13 27.08
CA ILE A 46 -8.43 -9.92 27.08
C ILE A 46 -7.56 -8.74 27.54
N VAL A 47 -7.17 -7.89 26.60
CA VAL A 47 -6.40 -6.67 26.89
C VAL A 47 -7.26 -5.69 27.68
N HIS A 48 -6.74 -5.17 28.78
CA HIS A 48 -7.46 -4.19 29.59
C HIS A 48 -7.60 -2.86 28.83
N PHE A 49 -8.75 -2.17 28.97
CA PHE A 49 -9.03 -0.97 28.17
C PHE A 49 -7.96 0.11 28.34
N LEU A 50 -7.44 0.31 29.56
CA LEU A 50 -6.35 1.24 29.83
C LEU A 50 -5.10 0.93 29.01
N THR A 51 -4.72 -0.35 28.87
CA THR A 51 -3.59 -0.79 28.05
C THR A 51 -3.79 -0.43 26.59
N THR A 52 -5.00 -0.64 26.05
CA THR A 52 -5.38 -0.24 24.69
C THR A 52 -5.28 1.29 24.51
N THR A 53 -5.94 2.06 25.37
CA THR A 53 -5.95 3.52 25.29
C THR A 53 -4.54 4.10 25.45
N SER A 54 -3.70 3.49 26.30
CA SER A 54 -2.29 3.82 26.49
C SER A 54 -1.42 3.58 25.26
N ILE A 55 -1.50 2.37 24.67
CA ILE A 55 -0.76 2.02 23.45
C ILE A 55 -1.13 2.99 22.32
N VAL A 56 -2.43 3.23 22.12
CA VAL A 56 -2.92 4.08 21.03
C VAL A 56 -2.60 5.57 21.26
N SER A 57 -2.83 6.11 22.46
CA SER A 57 -2.55 7.52 22.76
C SER A 57 -1.07 7.85 22.63
N THR A 58 -0.20 7.03 23.24
CA THR A 58 1.26 7.16 23.12
C THR A 58 1.71 7.07 21.67
N SER A 59 1.10 6.16 20.89
CA SER A 59 1.39 6.03 19.45
C SER A 59 1.08 7.33 18.69
N ILE A 60 -0.08 7.94 18.93
CA ILE A 60 -0.45 9.21 18.30
C ILE A 60 0.53 10.31 18.71
N HIS A 61 0.79 10.47 20.01
CA HIS A 61 1.70 11.51 20.52
C HIS A 61 3.08 11.43 19.86
N LEU A 62 3.70 10.24 19.86
CA LEU A 62 4.99 10.00 19.20
C LEU A 62 4.96 10.37 17.71
N THR A 63 3.91 10.01 16.96
CA THR A 63 3.82 10.35 15.53
C THR A 63 3.64 11.85 15.25
N MET A 64 3.10 12.60 16.21
CA MET A 64 2.91 14.05 16.14
C MET A 64 4.11 14.84 16.69
N MET A 65 5.06 14.21 17.38
CA MET A 65 6.26 14.89 17.89
C MET A 65 7.11 15.48 16.75
N PRO A 66 7.51 16.76 16.84
CA PRO A 66 8.42 17.35 15.86
C PRO A 66 9.80 16.69 15.96
N ASN A 67 10.34 16.27 14.82
CA ASN A 67 11.69 15.68 14.68
C ASN A 67 11.91 14.31 15.37
N ILE A 68 10.85 13.57 15.69
CA ILE A 68 10.99 12.17 16.13
C ILE A 68 11.79 11.32 15.11
N ASN A 69 12.58 10.38 15.61
CA ASN A 69 13.44 9.51 14.81
C ASN A 69 12.61 8.51 13.97
N LYS A 70 13.07 8.24 12.75
CA LYS A 70 12.42 7.31 11.78
C LYS A 70 12.10 5.94 12.37
N GLY A 71 12.96 5.40 13.23
CA GLY A 71 12.76 4.10 13.87
C GLY A 71 11.56 4.08 14.83
N TYR A 72 11.37 5.15 15.59
CA TYR A 72 10.17 5.32 16.43
C TYR A 72 8.94 5.48 15.55
N THR A 73 8.98 6.33 14.50
CA THR A 73 7.84 6.48 13.57
C THR A 73 7.41 5.12 12.98
N LEU A 74 8.36 4.32 12.49
CA LEU A 74 8.04 3.02 11.88
C LEU A 74 7.59 1.98 12.92
N GLY A 75 8.29 1.88 14.06
CA GLY A 75 7.98 0.92 15.12
C GLY A 75 6.61 1.16 15.75
N ILE A 76 6.24 2.41 15.98
CA ILE A 76 4.93 2.79 16.50
C ILE A 76 3.80 2.47 15.52
N TYR A 77 4.01 2.69 14.22
CA TYR A 77 3.04 2.28 13.20
C TYR A 77 2.90 0.75 13.09
N LEU A 78 3.99 0.00 13.25
CA LEU A 78 3.95 -1.47 13.35
C LEU A 78 3.30 -1.96 14.65
N SER A 79 3.42 -1.21 15.76
CA SER A 79 2.73 -1.50 17.03
C SER A 79 1.22 -1.49 16.81
N LEU A 80 0.69 -0.43 16.20
CA LEU A 80 -0.72 -0.34 15.83
C LEU A 80 -1.14 -1.44 14.85
N LEU A 81 -0.28 -1.86 13.91
CA LEU A 81 -0.58 -2.94 12.99
C LEU A 81 -0.67 -4.31 13.69
N PHE A 82 0.32 -4.65 14.54
CA PHE A 82 0.33 -5.93 15.24
C PHE A 82 -0.79 -6.03 16.28
N PHE A 83 -1.09 -4.92 16.95
CA PHE A 83 -2.23 -4.79 17.86
C PHE A 83 -3.58 -4.97 17.14
N ASN A 84 -3.70 -4.52 15.88
CA ASN A 84 -4.93 -4.66 15.08
C ASN A 84 -5.13 -6.03 14.41
N LEU A 85 -4.06 -6.79 14.21
CA LEU A 85 -4.09 -8.03 13.41
C LEU A 85 -3.81 -9.30 14.23
N ASP A 86 -3.79 -9.21 15.56
CA ASP A 86 -3.39 -10.29 16.47
C ASP A 86 -2.05 -10.97 16.10
N VAL A 87 -1.14 -10.20 15.50
CA VAL A 87 0.12 -10.71 14.97
C VAL A 87 1.13 -10.87 16.10
N ILE A 88 1.62 -12.09 16.27
CA ILE A 88 2.74 -12.41 17.18
C ILE A 88 4.01 -11.72 16.65
N PRO A 89 4.60 -10.73 17.37
CA PRO A 89 5.74 -9.96 16.86
C PRO A 89 6.99 -10.80 16.56
N ALA A 90 7.14 -11.94 17.24
CA ALA A 90 8.23 -12.90 16.99
C ALA A 90 8.25 -13.37 15.52
N ASN A 91 7.09 -13.55 14.88
CA ASN A 91 6.97 -13.96 13.48
C ASN A 91 7.51 -12.90 12.50
N PHE A 92 7.60 -11.63 12.94
CA PHE A 92 8.17 -10.53 12.17
C PHE A 92 9.63 -10.22 12.50
N SER A 93 10.22 -10.84 13.53
CA SER A 93 11.57 -10.50 14.00
C SER A 93 12.64 -10.71 12.93
N ASP A 94 12.70 -11.89 12.31
CA ASP A 94 13.64 -12.20 11.24
C ASP A 94 13.36 -11.40 9.95
N ILE A 95 12.08 -11.10 9.69
CA ILE A 95 11.62 -10.31 8.54
C ILE A 95 12.14 -8.87 8.67
N CYS A 96 11.93 -8.24 9.83
CA CYS A 96 12.46 -6.93 10.18
C CYS A 96 14.00 -6.92 10.13
N LYS A 97 14.65 -7.95 10.69
CA LYS A 97 16.11 -8.09 10.64
C LYS A 97 16.66 -8.16 9.21
N SER A 98 16.00 -8.92 8.32
CA SER A 98 16.34 -8.97 6.89
C SER A 98 16.15 -7.63 6.17
N ALA A 99 15.29 -6.76 6.70
CA ALA A 99 15.03 -5.41 6.21
C ALA A 99 15.95 -4.34 6.85
N GLY A 100 16.86 -4.70 7.75
CA GLY A 100 17.78 -3.78 8.44
C GLY A 100 17.24 -3.21 9.78
N PHE A 101 16.16 -3.79 10.31
CA PHE A 101 15.50 -3.32 11.52
C PHE A 101 15.67 -4.29 12.70
N ILE A 102 15.82 -3.75 13.91
CA ILE A 102 15.79 -4.53 15.16
C ILE A 102 14.52 -4.16 15.92
N MET A 103 13.62 -5.12 16.11
CA MET A 103 12.41 -4.94 16.93
C MET A 103 12.78 -4.95 18.42
N GLU A 104 12.34 -3.94 19.15
CA GLU A 104 12.51 -3.78 20.59
C GLU A 104 11.13 -3.76 21.24
N LEU A 105 10.72 -4.89 21.83
CA LEU A 105 9.37 -5.06 22.37
C LEU A 105 9.25 -4.38 23.73
N ILE A 106 8.24 -3.52 23.88
CA ILE A 106 7.98 -2.72 25.07
C ILE A 106 6.58 -3.07 25.56
N TYR A 107 6.52 -3.79 26.68
CA TYR A 107 5.30 -4.41 27.18
C TYR A 107 4.56 -3.49 28.16
N ILE A 108 3.44 -2.92 27.71
CA ILE A 108 2.59 -2.06 28.53
C ILE A 108 1.77 -2.91 29.50
N GLY A 109 1.75 -2.50 30.77
CA GLY A 109 1.01 -3.18 31.84
C GLY A 109 -0.51 -3.04 31.75
N ASP A 110 -1.22 -3.79 32.58
CA ASP A 110 -2.69 -3.71 32.71
C ASP A 110 -3.15 -2.40 33.38
N ASP A 111 -2.23 -1.75 34.11
CA ASP A 111 -2.31 -0.39 34.62
C ASP A 111 -2.13 0.69 33.54
N GLY A 112 -1.78 0.29 32.31
CA GLY A 112 -1.55 1.18 31.18
C GLY A 112 -0.14 1.81 31.16
N MET A 113 0.79 1.41 32.03
CA MET A 113 2.11 2.04 32.14
C MET A 113 3.19 1.27 31.35
N PRO A 114 4.18 1.97 30.74
CA PRO A 114 5.37 1.32 30.18
C PRO A 114 6.34 0.91 31.29
N PRO A 115 7.25 -0.05 31.04
CA PRO A 115 8.41 -0.26 31.91
C PRO A 115 9.37 0.94 31.80
N ASP A 116 9.89 1.41 32.93
CA ASP A 116 10.74 2.60 33.05
C ASP A 116 12.12 2.45 32.39
N THR A 117 12.20 2.57 31.06
CA THR A 117 13.49 2.50 30.33
C THR A 117 13.70 3.51 29.18
N ASP A 118 12.65 4.00 28.52
CA ASP A 118 12.80 4.91 27.36
C ASP A 118 12.22 6.31 27.65
N PRO A 119 13.07 7.36 27.76
CA PRO A 119 12.62 8.72 28.06
C PRO A 119 11.66 9.34 27.03
N ILE A 120 11.79 8.99 25.75
CA ILE A 120 10.94 9.53 24.66
C ILE A 120 9.54 8.93 24.77
N ILE A 121 9.46 7.64 25.10
CA ILE A 121 8.19 6.95 25.32
C ILE A 121 7.54 7.47 26.61
N VAL A 122 8.29 7.62 27.70
CA VAL A 122 7.79 8.23 28.95
C VAL A 122 7.29 9.66 28.74
N GLU A 123 7.97 10.49 27.95
CA GLU A 123 7.50 11.84 27.58
C GLU A 123 6.14 11.79 26.86
N ALA A 124 5.98 10.89 25.88
CA ALA A 124 4.73 10.71 25.15
C ALA A 124 3.58 10.12 26.01
N PHE A 125 3.91 9.30 27.00
CA PHE A 125 2.98 8.78 28.01
C PHE A 125 2.52 9.84 29.01
N SER A 126 3.37 10.82 29.33
CA SER A 126 3.03 11.91 30.27
C SER A 126 2.03 12.95 29.71
N GLN A 127 1.71 12.86 28.42
CA GLN A 127 0.73 13.76 27.78
C GLN A 127 -0.72 13.35 28.14
N PRO A 128 -1.66 14.31 28.24
CA PRO A 128 -3.04 14.00 28.60
C PRO A 128 -3.72 12.98 27.66
N MET A 129 -4.34 11.93 28.22
CA MET A 129 -5.13 10.96 27.46
C MET A 129 -6.52 11.53 27.15
N VAL A 130 -6.93 11.53 25.87
CA VAL A 130 -8.19 12.14 25.40
C VAL A 130 -8.86 11.31 24.30
N ILE A 131 -9.08 10.00 24.50
CA ILE A 131 -9.63 9.12 23.45
C ILE A 131 -10.48 7.96 23.99
N ASP A 132 -11.73 7.87 23.52
CA ASP A 132 -12.57 6.68 23.21
C ASP A 132 -13.95 7.24 22.77
N ILE A 133 -14.84 6.61 21.99
CA ILE A 133 -15.12 5.20 21.63
C ILE A 133 -14.04 4.51 20.78
N ASP A 134 -13.71 3.27 21.14
CA ASP A 134 -12.81 2.31 20.47
C ASP A 134 -11.56 2.95 19.82
N THR A 135 -11.01 3.93 20.53
CA THR A 135 -9.73 4.61 20.34
C THR A 135 -9.32 4.90 18.88
N HIS A 136 -9.84 5.94 18.23
CA HIS A 136 -11.15 5.84 17.57
C HIS A 136 -11.05 4.99 16.28
N PHE A 137 -11.71 3.82 16.34
CA PHE A 137 -11.52 2.61 15.53
C PHE A 137 -10.07 2.30 15.15
N VAL A 138 -9.27 2.09 16.22
CA VAL A 138 -7.80 1.95 16.27
C VAL A 138 -7.11 2.86 15.26
N CYS A 139 -7.39 4.14 15.52
CA CYS A 139 -7.04 5.34 14.78
C CYS A 139 -7.12 5.19 13.26
N ALA A 140 -8.37 5.03 12.80
CA ALA A 140 -8.76 4.95 11.39
C ALA A 140 -8.02 3.82 10.65
N ILE A 141 -7.92 2.67 11.32
CA ILE A 141 -7.21 1.43 10.95
C ILE A 141 -5.81 1.72 10.39
N SER A 142 -4.91 1.94 11.36
CA SER A 142 -3.50 2.32 11.16
C SER A 142 -3.33 3.36 10.06
N SER A 143 -4.21 4.36 10.16
CA SER A 143 -4.38 5.53 9.30
C SER A 143 -4.28 5.18 7.80
N VAL A 144 -5.32 4.50 7.29
CA VAL A 144 -5.42 3.96 5.92
C VAL A 144 -4.27 2.98 5.63
N LEU A 145 -4.12 2.01 6.54
CA LEU A 145 -3.21 0.85 6.50
C LEU A 145 -1.87 1.14 5.82
N ILE A 146 -1.13 2.07 6.42
CA ILE A 146 0.30 2.29 6.16
C ILE A 146 0.56 2.52 4.64
N PRO A 147 0.02 3.64 4.10
CA PRO A 147 -0.11 3.95 2.68
C PRO A 147 -0.12 2.78 1.68
N LEU A 148 -1.02 1.84 1.98
CA LEU A 148 -1.55 0.76 1.16
C LEU A 148 -1.03 0.69 -0.28
N MET A 149 -0.11 -0.20 -0.57
CA MET A 149 1.03 -0.58 0.29
C MET A 149 2.24 -0.37 -0.61
N GLY A 150 2.40 0.89 -1.05
CA GLY A 150 3.05 1.18 -2.33
C GLY A 150 2.78 2.57 -2.93
N LYS A 151 1.81 3.34 -2.40
CA LYS A 151 1.57 4.71 -2.86
C LYS A 151 2.46 5.73 -2.12
N GLN A 152 3.36 6.38 -2.84
CA GLN A 152 4.14 7.50 -2.29
C GLN A 152 3.23 8.72 -2.00
N PRO A 153 3.35 9.35 -0.83
CA PRO A 153 2.68 10.62 -0.53
C PRO A 153 3.39 11.79 -1.23
N THR A 154 2.95 12.13 -2.44
CA THR A 154 3.49 13.23 -3.26
C THR A 154 3.09 14.62 -2.77
N GLU A 155 3.85 15.66 -3.16
CA GLU A 155 3.56 17.04 -2.76
C GLU A 155 2.18 17.53 -3.25
N GLN A 156 1.82 17.17 -4.48
CA GLN A 156 0.50 17.41 -5.03
C GLN A 156 -0.43 16.24 -4.68
N GLY A 157 -1.62 16.56 -4.15
CA GLY A 157 -2.75 15.62 -4.05
C GLY A 157 -2.78 14.66 -2.86
N TYR A 158 -1.82 14.68 -1.93
CA TYR A 158 -1.83 13.77 -0.77
C TYR A 158 -3.11 13.92 0.09
N SER A 159 -3.46 15.14 0.52
CA SER A 159 -4.65 15.37 1.36
C SER A 159 -5.99 15.20 0.63
N SER A 160 -6.05 15.45 -0.68
CA SER A 160 -7.26 15.20 -1.47
C SER A 160 -7.47 13.71 -1.76
N TRP A 161 -6.38 12.95 -1.96
CA TRP A 161 -6.41 11.48 -1.98
C TRP A 161 -6.90 10.93 -0.64
N TRP A 162 -6.28 11.36 0.48
CA TRP A 162 -6.65 10.96 1.84
C TRP A 162 -8.14 11.15 2.12
N SER A 163 -8.61 12.38 1.94
CA SER A 163 -10.03 12.76 2.14
C SER A 163 -10.97 11.91 1.29
N SER A 164 -10.53 11.49 0.11
CA SER A 164 -11.33 10.66 -0.79
C SER A 164 -11.30 9.16 -0.45
N CYS A 165 -10.33 8.68 0.32
CA CYS A 165 -10.35 7.34 0.91
C CYS A 165 -11.26 7.33 2.15
N CYS A 166 -11.14 8.36 3.00
CA CYS A 166 -12.00 8.54 4.18
C CYS A 166 -13.50 8.55 3.83
N LYS A 167 -13.90 9.34 2.82
CA LYS A 167 -15.30 9.39 2.32
C LYS A 167 -15.78 8.06 1.72
N ALA A 168 -14.89 7.24 1.17
CA ALA A 168 -15.25 5.93 0.64
C ALA A 168 -15.44 4.88 1.77
N ALA A 169 -14.72 5.05 2.88
CA ALA A 169 -14.86 4.24 4.08
C ALA A 169 -16.14 4.59 4.87
N GLU A 170 -16.46 5.88 5.04
CA GLU A 170 -17.68 6.37 5.71
C GLU A 170 -18.99 5.78 5.14
N GLY A 171 -19.03 5.44 3.85
CA GLY A 171 -20.20 4.77 3.25
C GLY A 171 -20.35 3.27 3.58
N ARG A 172 -19.43 2.69 4.36
CA ARG A 172 -19.41 1.26 4.76
C ARG A 172 -19.26 1.04 6.26
N PHE A 173 -18.48 1.88 6.92
CA PHE A 173 -18.32 1.89 8.37
C PHE A 173 -19.15 3.05 8.91
N ASN A 174 -19.96 2.83 9.95
CA ASN A 174 -20.76 3.87 10.62
C ASN A 174 -19.83 4.83 11.42
N PHE A 175 -18.96 5.54 10.71
CA PHE A 175 -17.85 6.33 11.21
C PHE A 175 -17.70 7.59 10.35
N LEU A 176 -17.72 8.76 10.97
CA LEU A 176 -17.71 10.03 10.26
C LEU A 176 -16.36 10.25 9.56
N ALA A 177 -16.37 10.57 8.26
CA ALA A 177 -15.15 10.84 7.50
C ALA A 177 -14.35 12.02 8.06
N ALA A 178 -15.00 12.98 8.72
CA ALA A 178 -14.33 14.07 9.41
C ALA A 178 -13.34 13.57 10.49
N VAL A 179 -13.70 12.51 11.22
CA VAL A 179 -12.85 11.89 12.25
C VAL A 179 -11.69 11.10 11.61
N LEU A 180 -11.92 10.46 10.46
CA LEU A 180 -10.86 9.81 9.69
C LEU A 180 -9.87 10.82 9.07
N ILE A 181 -10.37 12.01 8.68
CA ILE A 181 -9.56 13.09 8.10
C ILE A 181 -8.67 13.75 9.16
N SER A 182 -9.14 13.94 10.40
CA SER A 182 -8.32 14.50 11.48
C SER A 182 -7.18 13.60 11.94
N LEU A 183 -7.18 12.32 11.53
CA LEU A 183 -6.12 11.33 11.81
C LEU A 183 -5.08 11.20 10.67
N GLN A 184 -5.01 12.16 9.74
CA GLN A 184 -4.04 12.15 8.65
C GLN A 184 -2.59 12.33 9.16
N PRO A 185 -1.64 11.41 8.86
CA PRO A 185 -0.25 11.60 9.27
C PRO A 185 0.42 12.77 8.54
N PRO A 186 1.27 13.56 9.22
CA PRO A 186 2.10 14.58 8.59
C PRO A 186 2.93 14.00 7.45
N ARG A 187 3.04 14.73 6.33
CA ARG A 187 3.68 14.25 5.08
C ARG A 187 5.09 13.66 5.28
N LYS A 188 5.90 14.25 6.17
CA LYS A 188 7.25 13.78 6.53
C LYS A 188 7.22 12.39 7.19
N GLN A 189 6.23 12.13 8.05
CA GLN A 189 6.04 10.83 8.70
C GLN A 189 5.46 9.81 7.73
N ALA A 190 4.42 10.18 6.97
CA ALA A 190 3.85 9.34 5.91
C ALA A 190 4.91 8.86 4.90
N GLY A 191 5.83 9.74 4.49
CA GLY A 191 6.95 9.40 3.62
C GLY A 191 8.00 8.49 4.28
N THR A 192 8.22 8.64 5.59
CA THR A 192 9.15 7.81 6.38
C THR A 192 8.62 6.39 6.56
N ILE A 193 7.32 6.25 6.84
CA ILE A 193 6.63 4.95 6.94
C ILE A 193 6.63 4.27 5.56
N TYR A 194 6.32 5.03 4.50
CA TYR A 194 6.35 4.55 3.12
C TYR A 194 7.70 3.97 2.73
N SER A 195 8.80 4.72 2.91
CA SER A 195 10.14 4.23 2.55
C SER A 195 10.60 3.09 3.45
N GLY A 196 10.22 3.10 4.74
CA GLY A 196 10.52 2.04 5.70
C GLY A 196 9.93 0.68 5.31
N ILE A 197 8.65 0.63 4.92
CA ILE A 197 8.03 -0.63 4.48
C ILE A 197 8.42 -0.99 3.04
N MET A 198 8.36 -0.04 2.09
CA MET A 198 8.61 -0.33 0.67
C MET A 198 10.08 -0.55 0.32
N GLY A 199 11.02 -0.07 1.15
CA GLY A 199 12.44 -0.30 0.95
C GLY A 199 12.89 -1.76 1.15
N SER A 200 12.01 -2.62 1.68
CA SER A 200 12.24 -4.08 1.73
C SER A 200 11.07 -4.85 1.13
N PHE A 201 11.36 -5.64 0.09
CA PHE A 201 10.40 -6.57 -0.51
C PHE A 201 9.82 -7.55 0.52
N VAL A 202 10.68 -8.10 1.38
CA VAL A 202 10.29 -9.12 2.36
C VAL A 202 9.36 -8.52 3.42
N LEU A 203 9.61 -7.29 3.86
CA LEU A 203 8.77 -6.61 4.85
C LEU A 203 7.40 -6.22 4.28
N HIS A 204 7.32 -5.61 3.09
CA HIS A 204 6.02 -5.26 2.51
C HIS A 204 5.18 -6.51 2.18
N LYS A 205 5.82 -7.59 1.70
CA LYS A 205 5.13 -8.85 1.41
C LYS A 205 4.58 -9.49 2.68
N ALA A 206 5.34 -9.45 3.79
CA ALA A 206 4.88 -9.97 5.07
C ALA A 206 3.67 -9.20 5.62
N VAL A 207 3.71 -7.87 5.56
CA VAL A 207 2.58 -7.01 5.94
C VAL A 207 1.35 -7.30 5.05
N PHE A 208 1.52 -7.41 3.74
CA PHE A 208 0.42 -7.75 2.83
C PHE A 208 -0.17 -9.14 3.12
N THR A 209 0.67 -10.14 3.40
CA THR A 209 0.23 -11.50 3.70
C THR A 209 -0.54 -11.55 5.02
N ALA A 210 -0.06 -10.87 6.07
CA ALA A 210 -0.76 -10.78 7.36
C ALA A 210 -2.16 -10.18 7.24
N LEU A 211 -2.34 -9.16 6.38
CA LEU A 211 -3.67 -8.60 6.09
C LEU A 211 -4.60 -9.61 5.41
N VAL A 212 -4.11 -10.34 4.40
CA VAL A 212 -4.90 -11.36 3.69
C VAL A 212 -5.30 -12.51 4.61
N ASP A 213 -4.39 -12.96 5.46
CA ASP A 213 -4.63 -14.08 6.38
C ASP A 213 -5.55 -13.67 7.54
N TYR A 214 -5.40 -12.46 8.11
CA TYR A 214 -6.35 -11.93 9.09
C TYR A 214 -7.77 -11.89 8.50
N ARG A 215 -7.92 -11.34 7.29
CA ARG A 215 -9.21 -11.27 6.59
C ARG A 215 -9.82 -12.65 6.30
N ARG A 216 -9.00 -13.70 6.12
CA ARG A 216 -9.48 -15.07 5.92
C ARG A 216 -9.96 -15.73 7.22
N ALA A 217 -9.41 -15.33 8.36
CA ALA A 217 -9.70 -15.90 9.67
C ALA A 217 -10.83 -15.19 10.43
N HIS A 218 -11.07 -13.91 10.14
CA HIS A 218 -12.00 -13.05 10.90
C HIS A 218 -13.17 -12.54 10.05
N SER A 219 -14.25 -12.15 10.73
CA SER A 219 -15.49 -11.62 10.14
C SER A 219 -16.01 -10.44 10.97
N ASP A 220 -15.09 -9.55 11.34
CA ASP A 220 -15.33 -8.33 12.12
C ASP A 220 -15.14 -7.06 11.27
N LYS A 221 -15.35 -5.90 11.90
CA LYS A 221 -15.18 -4.58 11.27
C LYS A 221 -13.75 -4.29 10.79
N VAL A 222 -12.72 -4.97 11.31
CA VAL A 222 -11.33 -4.83 10.84
C VAL A 222 -11.17 -5.59 9.53
N SER A 223 -11.67 -6.83 9.47
CA SER A 223 -11.70 -7.66 8.25
C SER A 223 -12.46 -6.99 7.10
N ASP A 224 -13.61 -6.35 7.38
CA ASP A 224 -14.36 -5.55 6.40
C ASP A 224 -13.53 -4.39 5.83
N PHE A 225 -12.73 -3.72 6.67
CA PHE A 225 -11.86 -2.61 6.25
C PHE A 225 -10.66 -3.11 5.45
N ILE A 226 -10.15 -4.30 5.75
CA ILE A 226 -9.15 -4.99 4.94
C ILE A 226 -9.74 -5.36 3.56
N ASP A 227 -11.01 -5.74 3.46
CA ASP A 227 -11.65 -6.00 2.15
C ASP A 227 -11.82 -4.73 1.30
N VAL A 228 -12.22 -3.60 1.90
CA VAL A 228 -12.22 -2.29 1.23
C VAL A 228 -10.82 -1.90 0.74
N THR A 229 -9.84 -2.14 1.59
CA THR A 229 -8.41 -1.95 1.33
C THR A 229 -7.92 -2.79 0.15
N LEU A 230 -8.17 -4.11 0.16
CA LEU A 230 -7.76 -5.04 -0.90
C LEU A 230 -8.46 -4.73 -2.22
N ALA A 231 -9.69 -4.20 -2.21
CA ALA A 231 -10.34 -3.71 -3.42
C ALA A 231 -9.64 -2.48 -4.02
N LEU A 232 -9.18 -1.54 -3.18
CA LEU A 232 -8.42 -0.35 -3.62
C LEU A 232 -7.00 -0.68 -4.10
N LEU A 233 -6.41 -1.78 -3.62
CA LEU A 233 -5.07 -2.22 -4.00
C LEU A 233 -4.98 -2.89 -5.38
N LYS A 234 -6.10 -3.42 -5.91
CA LYS A 234 -6.11 -4.19 -7.16
C LYS A 234 -5.38 -3.46 -8.29
N ASN A 235 -4.35 -4.11 -8.82
CA ASN A 235 -3.57 -3.67 -9.98
C ASN A 235 -2.82 -2.34 -9.81
N THR A 236 -2.51 -1.97 -8.57
CA THR A 236 -1.61 -0.85 -8.25
C THR A 236 -0.26 -1.03 -8.96
N GLY A 237 0.23 0.03 -9.61
CA GLY A 237 1.46 -0.01 -10.40
C GLY A 237 1.35 -0.76 -11.75
N MET A 238 0.20 -1.36 -12.06
CA MET A 238 -0.04 -2.17 -13.26
C MET A 238 -1.06 -1.54 -14.23
N THR A 239 -1.51 -0.31 -13.96
CA THR A 239 -2.54 0.41 -14.72
C THR A 239 -2.30 0.42 -16.23
N HIS A 240 -1.06 0.62 -16.68
CA HIS A 240 -0.74 0.62 -18.11
C HIS A 240 -1.00 -0.74 -18.77
N PHE A 241 -0.70 -1.84 -18.07
CA PHE A 241 -0.87 -3.19 -18.59
C PHE A 241 -2.34 -3.62 -18.56
N VAL A 242 -3.07 -3.24 -17.51
CA VAL A 242 -4.54 -3.34 -17.43
C VAL A 242 -5.22 -2.66 -18.61
N LEU A 243 -4.79 -1.44 -18.98
CA LEU A 243 -5.37 -0.74 -20.13
C LEU A 243 -5.10 -1.49 -21.44
N ILE A 244 -3.91 -2.08 -21.59
CA ILE A 244 -3.56 -2.89 -22.77
C ILE A 244 -4.45 -4.14 -22.86
N ASP A 245 -4.63 -4.87 -21.75
CA ASP A 245 -5.53 -6.02 -21.71
C ASP A 245 -6.98 -5.62 -22.02
N LYS A 246 -7.58 -4.76 -21.18
CA LYS A 246 -9.00 -4.38 -21.25
C LYS A 246 -9.38 -3.71 -22.58
N TYR A 247 -8.51 -2.91 -23.19
CA TYR A 247 -8.86 -2.11 -24.38
C TYR A 247 -8.24 -2.57 -25.69
N LEU A 248 -7.19 -3.41 -25.69
CA LEU A 248 -6.59 -3.92 -26.93
C LEU A 248 -6.61 -5.45 -27.05
N VAL A 249 -6.11 -6.18 -26.05
CA VAL A 249 -5.91 -7.64 -26.15
C VAL A 249 -7.22 -8.39 -26.00
N THR A 250 -7.90 -8.27 -24.85
CA THR A 250 -9.21 -8.92 -24.62
C THR A 250 -10.25 -8.58 -25.72
N PRO A 251 -10.36 -7.33 -26.23
CA PRO A 251 -11.28 -7.01 -27.34
C PRO A 251 -10.70 -7.28 -28.74
N ASN A 252 -9.56 -7.97 -28.86
CA ASN A 252 -8.80 -8.25 -30.08
C ASN A 252 -8.79 -7.09 -31.09
N GLN A 253 -8.35 -5.91 -30.66
CA GLN A 253 -8.38 -4.71 -31.49
C GLN A 253 -7.38 -4.81 -32.66
N PRO A 254 -7.80 -4.51 -33.91
CA PRO A 254 -6.92 -4.52 -35.09
C PRO A 254 -5.66 -3.65 -34.95
N ALA A 255 -5.68 -2.66 -34.06
CA ALA A 255 -4.53 -1.80 -33.77
C ALA A 255 -3.31 -2.56 -33.21
N LEU A 256 -3.48 -3.76 -32.64
CA LEU A 256 -2.38 -4.66 -32.26
C LEU A 256 -1.53 -5.10 -33.45
N MET A 257 -2.12 -5.19 -34.65
CA MET A 257 -1.42 -5.58 -35.88
C MET A 257 -0.67 -4.41 -36.55
N SER A 258 -0.78 -3.19 -36.01
CA SER A 258 -0.12 -2.01 -36.59
C SER A 258 1.41 -2.08 -36.48
N GLU A 259 2.13 -1.52 -37.45
CA GLU A 259 3.60 -1.44 -37.44
C GLU A 259 4.17 -0.80 -36.16
N LYS A 260 3.40 0.08 -35.51
CA LYS A 260 3.79 0.71 -34.23
C LYS A 260 3.64 -0.22 -33.03
N ALA A 261 2.76 -1.22 -33.10
CA ALA A 261 2.53 -2.20 -32.05
C ALA A 261 3.43 -3.43 -32.18
N LYS A 262 3.76 -3.88 -33.41
CA LYS A 262 4.60 -5.07 -33.68
C LYS A 262 5.87 -5.18 -32.81
N PRO A 263 6.70 -4.13 -32.60
CA PRO A 263 7.93 -4.23 -31.79
C PRO A 263 7.70 -4.53 -30.30
N HIS A 264 6.45 -4.52 -29.83
CA HIS A 264 6.09 -4.78 -28.45
C HIS A 264 5.36 -6.12 -28.26
N ILE A 265 5.06 -6.87 -29.34
CA ILE A 265 4.29 -8.12 -29.27
C ILE A 265 5.04 -9.19 -28.46
N ASP A 266 6.34 -9.35 -28.67
CA ASP A 266 7.15 -10.31 -27.91
C ASP A 266 7.17 -9.98 -26.40
N ASN A 267 7.20 -8.70 -26.05
CA ASN A 267 7.09 -8.26 -24.65
C ASN A 267 5.71 -8.58 -24.06
N LEU A 268 4.64 -8.50 -24.86
CA LEU A 268 3.30 -8.93 -24.41
C LEU A 268 3.26 -10.44 -24.20
N ILE A 269 3.75 -11.24 -25.16
CA ILE A 269 3.79 -12.70 -25.03
C ILE A 269 4.58 -13.12 -23.78
N GLN A 270 5.72 -12.48 -23.48
CA GLN A 270 6.47 -12.69 -22.23
C GLN A 270 5.64 -12.35 -20.98
N ALA A 271 4.98 -11.19 -20.95
CA ALA A 271 4.16 -10.76 -19.82
C ALA A 271 2.94 -11.67 -19.57
N TYR A 272 2.24 -12.10 -20.63
CA TYR A 272 1.13 -13.06 -20.50
C TYR A 272 1.60 -14.48 -20.16
N THR A 273 2.78 -14.89 -20.63
CA THR A 273 3.41 -16.16 -20.22
C THR A 273 3.75 -16.15 -18.73
N TYR A 274 4.27 -15.03 -18.20
CA TYR A 274 4.46 -14.85 -16.77
C TYR A 274 3.12 -14.94 -16.02
N LEU A 275 2.07 -14.21 -16.46
CA LEU A 275 0.75 -14.24 -15.81
C LEU A 275 0.10 -15.62 -15.80
N LYS A 276 0.36 -16.47 -16.80
CA LYS A 276 -0.10 -17.88 -16.82
C LYS A 276 0.53 -18.73 -15.72
N GLY A 277 1.72 -18.36 -15.22
CA GLY A 277 2.39 -19.01 -14.09
C GLY A 277 2.00 -18.47 -12.70
N VAL A 278 1.08 -17.50 -12.62
CA VAL A 278 0.63 -16.87 -11.37
C VAL A 278 -0.79 -17.35 -11.03
N ALA A 279 -1.02 -17.68 -9.75
CA ALA A 279 -2.35 -18.04 -9.25
C ALA A 279 -3.36 -16.88 -9.38
N ASP A 280 -4.62 -17.19 -9.71
CA ASP A 280 -5.63 -16.18 -10.05
C ASP A 280 -5.90 -15.16 -8.93
N ASP A 281 -5.86 -15.59 -7.68
CA ASP A 281 -6.01 -14.74 -6.50
C ASP A 281 -4.86 -13.75 -6.31
N GLN A 282 -3.67 -14.04 -6.86
CA GLN A 282 -2.47 -13.22 -6.75
C GLN A 282 -2.30 -12.21 -7.89
N LYS A 283 -2.91 -12.44 -9.06
CA LYS A 283 -2.73 -11.60 -10.27
C LYS A 283 -2.99 -10.12 -10.03
N ASN A 284 -4.03 -9.80 -9.25
CA ASN A 284 -4.38 -8.41 -8.93
C ASN A 284 -3.44 -7.74 -7.91
N TYR A 285 -2.52 -8.49 -7.29
CA TYR A 285 -1.69 -8.03 -6.16
C TYR A 285 -0.19 -8.22 -6.40
N LEU A 286 0.20 -8.45 -7.66
CA LEU A 286 1.58 -8.69 -8.08
C LEU A 286 2.59 -7.67 -7.51
N LYS A 287 2.24 -6.37 -7.45
CA LYS A 287 3.13 -5.32 -6.92
C LYS A 287 3.50 -5.47 -5.44
N PHE A 288 2.75 -6.26 -4.66
CA PHE A 288 2.97 -6.52 -3.24
C PHE A 288 3.48 -7.95 -2.95
N LEU A 289 3.39 -8.84 -3.95
CA LEU A 289 3.72 -10.26 -3.83
C LEU A 289 5.02 -10.65 -4.53
N LYS A 290 5.50 -9.81 -5.45
CA LYS A 290 6.62 -10.06 -6.36
C LYS A 290 7.68 -8.97 -6.30
N SER A 291 8.94 -9.37 -6.45
CA SER A 291 10.09 -8.46 -6.47
C SER A 291 10.09 -7.58 -7.74
N ASP A 292 10.76 -6.43 -7.70
CA ASP A 292 10.84 -5.55 -8.88
C ASP A 292 11.59 -6.21 -10.06
N ASP A 293 12.50 -7.17 -9.79
CA ASP A 293 13.15 -7.99 -10.81
C ASP A 293 12.15 -8.92 -11.51
N GLU A 294 11.30 -9.64 -10.76
CA GLU A 294 10.20 -10.44 -11.32
C GLU A 294 9.20 -9.58 -12.10
N LEU A 295 8.91 -8.37 -11.60
CA LEU A 295 8.00 -7.43 -12.24
C LEU A 295 8.63 -6.71 -13.45
N GLY A 296 9.92 -6.89 -13.72
CA GLY A 296 10.63 -6.32 -14.86
C GLY A 296 10.06 -6.70 -16.24
N VAL A 297 9.27 -7.78 -16.32
CA VAL A 297 8.50 -8.13 -17.53
C VAL A 297 7.37 -7.11 -17.83
N PHE A 298 6.83 -6.45 -16.81
CA PHE A 298 5.75 -5.46 -16.93
C PHE A 298 6.23 -4.01 -17.06
N ASN A 299 7.53 -3.76 -17.18
CA ASN A 299 8.08 -2.40 -17.27
C ASN A 299 7.40 -1.60 -18.39
N GLN A 300 6.78 -0.46 -18.04
CA GLN A 300 6.03 0.41 -18.95
C GLN A 300 6.77 0.82 -20.23
N GLN A 301 8.10 0.91 -20.21
CA GLN A 301 8.91 1.26 -21.38
C GLN A 301 8.91 0.16 -22.46
N LYS A 302 8.78 -1.11 -22.06
CA LYS A 302 8.65 -2.26 -22.98
C LYS A 302 7.39 -2.20 -23.83
N PHE A 303 6.41 -1.34 -23.47
CA PHE A 303 5.10 -1.25 -24.09
C PHE A 303 4.77 0.16 -24.64
N LYS A 304 5.75 1.06 -24.81
CA LYS A 304 5.54 2.50 -25.08
C LYS A 304 4.41 2.80 -26.09
N ASN A 305 4.44 2.21 -27.29
CA ASN A 305 3.42 2.49 -28.31
C ASN A 305 2.09 1.78 -28.02
N VAL A 306 2.11 0.52 -27.58
CA VAL A 306 0.89 -0.24 -27.28
C VAL A 306 0.12 0.38 -26.11
N ARG A 307 0.82 0.88 -25.09
CA ARG A 307 0.26 1.67 -23.99
C ARG A 307 -0.45 2.93 -24.50
N ALA A 308 0.17 3.67 -25.42
CA ALA A 308 -0.42 4.88 -25.98
C ALA A 308 -1.70 4.56 -26.78
N ILE A 309 -1.67 3.52 -27.63
CA ILE A 309 -2.83 3.04 -28.39
C ILE A 309 -3.95 2.61 -27.43
N ALA A 310 -3.62 1.83 -26.39
CA ALA A 310 -4.57 1.38 -25.38
C ALA A 310 -5.23 2.55 -24.64
N TYR A 311 -4.43 3.55 -24.26
CA TYR A 311 -4.92 4.75 -23.58
C TYR A 311 -5.88 5.58 -24.45
N HIS A 312 -5.58 5.78 -25.74
CA HIS A 312 -6.49 6.47 -26.65
C HIS A 312 -7.79 5.69 -26.88
N SER A 313 -7.72 4.36 -27.00
CA SER A 313 -8.92 3.50 -27.02
C SER A 313 -9.72 3.56 -25.73
N ALA A 314 -9.05 3.70 -24.57
CA ALA A 314 -9.68 3.81 -23.27
C ALA A 314 -10.46 5.13 -23.12
N ILE A 315 -9.85 6.30 -23.40
CA ILE A 315 -10.56 7.59 -23.34
C ILE A 315 -11.78 7.61 -24.26
N LYS A 316 -11.67 7.05 -25.47
CA LYS A 316 -12.76 7.03 -26.45
C LYS A 316 -13.99 6.25 -25.94
N LYS A 317 -13.79 5.23 -25.10
CA LYS A 317 -14.87 4.45 -24.48
C LYS A 317 -15.30 4.98 -23.11
N GLU A 318 -14.37 5.50 -22.33
CA GLU A 318 -14.56 5.98 -20.96
C GLU A 318 -13.92 7.38 -20.80
N PRO A 319 -14.63 8.48 -21.15
CA PRO A 319 -14.07 9.84 -21.15
C PRO A 319 -13.56 10.32 -19.79
N SER A 320 -14.02 9.72 -18.69
CA SER A 320 -13.50 9.94 -17.32
C SER A 320 -12.00 9.64 -17.17
N LEU A 321 -11.43 8.80 -18.04
CA LEU A 321 -10.00 8.46 -18.06
C LEU A 321 -9.12 9.55 -18.71
N SER A 322 -9.71 10.62 -19.26
CA SER A 322 -8.96 11.77 -19.80
C SER A 322 -8.06 12.47 -18.77
N ASN A 323 -8.42 12.40 -17.48
CA ASN A 323 -7.62 12.93 -16.37
C ASN A 323 -6.41 12.05 -15.99
N TYR A 324 -6.25 10.86 -16.57
CA TYR A 324 -5.06 10.01 -16.36
C TYR A 324 -3.89 10.60 -17.15
N SER A 325 -3.09 11.45 -16.51
CA SER A 325 -1.98 12.11 -17.17
C SER A 325 -0.87 11.11 -17.57
N ASN A 326 -0.83 10.76 -18.85
CA ASN A 326 0.41 10.33 -19.52
C ASN A 326 1.36 11.53 -19.60
N VAL A 327 1.90 11.93 -18.45
CA VAL A 327 3.03 12.87 -18.37
C VAL A 327 4.20 12.25 -19.15
N ASP A 328 4.62 12.97 -20.18
CA ASP A 328 5.91 12.87 -20.89
C ASP A 328 6.20 11.68 -21.83
N THR A 329 5.24 11.16 -22.61
CA THR A 329 5.59 10.28 -23.76
C THR A 329 5.01 10.59 -25.15
N CYS A 330 4.15 11.61 -25.31
CA CYS A 330 3.53 11.93 -26.62
C CYS A 330 3.80 13.33 -27.18
N ARG A 331 4.38 14.27 -26.41
CA ARG A 331 4.62 15.66 -26.88
C ARG A 331 5.91 15.86 -27.68
N GLU A 332 6.92 14.99 -27.52
CA GLU A 332 8.22 15.14 -28.21
C GLU A 332 8.17 14.99 -29.76
N ASN A 333 7.03 14.53 -30.32
CA ASN A 333 6.88 14.30 -31.77
C ASN A 333 6.03 15.36 -32.49
N THR A 334 5.52 16.38 -31.80
CA THR A 334 4.80 17.50 -32.44
C THR A 334 5.69 18.72 -32.72
N ASP A 335 6.69 18.99 -31.87
CA ASP A 335 7.49 20.23 -31.96
C ASP A 335 8.81 20.09 -32.76
N ARG A 336 8.91 19.07 -33.63
CA ARG A 336 10.03 18.90 -34.59
C ARG A 336 9.61 19.06 -36.06
N ARG A 337 8.44 19.65 -36.31
CA ARG A 337 7.95 20.03 -37.65
C ARG A 337 7.17 21.35 -37.56
N SER A 338 7.90 22.41 -37.27
CA SER A 338 7.49 23.81 -37.36
C SER A 338 8.57 24.56 -38.13
#